data_AF-A0A7R9PGF0-F1
#
_entry.id   AF-A0A7R9PGF0-F1
#
_cell.length_a   1.000
_cell.length_b   1.000
_cell.length_c   1.000
_cell.angle_alpha   90.00
_cell.angle_beta   90.00
_cell.angle_gamma   90.00
#
_symmetry.space_group_name_H-M   'P 1'
#
loop_
_entity.id
_entity.type
_entity.pdbx_description
1 polymer ?
#
loop_
_entity_poly.entity_id
_entity_poly.type
_entity_poly.pdbx_seq_one_letter_code
_entity_poly.pdbx_strand_id
1 'polypeptide(L)'
;MATECRSQVMYCSESCRKASWEKNHCVDCTLLPYLHKQDSNTIEMLAVRIIIMASRDYKSPAEFYRQVKSWKAGDSARESTFDENGQYVSRDYKNIYNIVTNTEKRSVADLFKRAVTAARILQCFENKSNFFTSFSSNELLPSDFKLFIGGLLLRHLQNLPCNAHEVSEALRCESDGDVLKCVEIGAAAYATMSLVNHSCEPNVVRHSYRDTVVLRAIRLIKKGEQVLDNYGYHYALHEKEERQSHLKDQYYFICDCEACHDDWPTYFNLNSDKPTYKCQICGFSLPAQLVGEDVICEHCKCSNNCKEILTLLNESSKDYDRHLISVLSGSHDNAVVQQMIEHLEKLDQYIKRPWQEYNNCQEAIKQCYMKLGNYYESKLGV
;
A
#
# COMPACT_ATOMS: atom_id res chain seq x y z
N MET A 1 -20.84 -30.36 -0.11
CA MET A 1 -19.63 -29.60 0.29
C MET A 1 -18.77 -29.19 -0.91
N ALA A 2 -18.28 -30.11 -1.76
CA ALA A 2 -17.54 -29.72 -2.99
C ALA A 2 -18.35 -28.88 -3.99
N THR A 3 -19.67 -28.83 -3.86
CA THR A 3 -20.60 -28.02 -4.66
C THR A 3 -20.74 -26.58 -4.17
N GLU A 4 -20.53 -26.29 -2.88
CA GLU A 4 -20.75 -24.94 -2.29
C GLU A 4 -19.59 -23.98 -2.59
N CYS A 5 -18.35 -24.49 -2.67
CA CYS A 5 -17.21 -23.67 -3.04
C CYS A 5 -17.26 -23.19 -4.50
N ARG A 6 -17.91 -23.96 -5.39
CA ARG A 6 -17.95 -23.67 -6.83
C ARG A 6 -18.66 -22.36 -7.17
N SER A 7 -19.54 -21.85 -6.31
CA SER A 7 -20.22 -20.57 -6.49
C SER A 7 -19.50 -19.39 -5.82
N GLN A 8 -18.43 -19.63 -5.06
CA GLN A 8 -17.73 -18.61 -4.27
C GLN A 8 -16.35 -18.26 -4.81
N VAL A 9 -15.72 -19.17 -5.57
CA VAL A 9 -14.37 -18.97 -6.09
C VAL A 9 -14.39 -19.06 -7.60
N MET A 10 -13.94 -17.98 -8.24
CA MET A 10 -13.94 -17.81 -9.69
C MET A 10 -12.50 -17.69 -10.20
N TYR A 11 -12.27 -18.15 -11.43
CA TYR A 11 -10.97 -18.10 -12.08
C TYR A 11 -11.13 -17.62 -13.51
N CYS A 12 -10.22 -16.78 -13.99
CA CYS A 12 -10.24 -16.31 -15.38
C CYS A 12 -9.79 -17.39 -16.39
N SER A 13 -9.13 -18.46 -15.92
CA SER A 13 -8.69 -19.57 -16.76
C SER A 13 -8.47 -20.85 -15.95
N GLU A 14 -8.43 -21.99 -16.66
CA GLU A 14 -8.07 -23.27 -16.09
C GLU A 14 -6.65 -23.28 -15.49
N SER A 15 -5.73 -22.50 -16.07
CA SER A 15 -4.38 -22.34 -15.53
C SER A 15 -4.39 -21.68 -14.15
N CYS A 16 -5.19 -20.63 -13.96
CA CYS A 16 -5.38 -19.97 -12.67
C CYS A 16 -6.06 -20.90 -11.66
N ARG A 17 -7.04 -21.71 -12.10
CA ARG A 17 -7.69 -22.72 -11.25
C ARG A 17 -6.69 -23.75 -10.72
N LYS A 18 -5.85 -24.30 -11.60
CA LYS A 18 -4.81 -25.29 -11.22
C LYS A 18 -3.77 -24.67 -10.29
N ALA A 19 -3.25 -23.50 -10.62
CA ALA A 19 -2.27 -22.79 -9.79
C ALA A 19 -2.82 -22.49 -8.38
N SER A 20 -4.08 -22.06 -8.29
CA SER A 20 -4.76 -21.85 -7.01
C SER A 20 -4.89 -23.16 -6.22
N TRP A 21 -5.30 -24.25 -6.86
CA TRP A 21 -5.41 -25.58 -6.24
C TRP A 21 -4.09 -26.06 -5.65
N GLU A 22 -3.01 -25.96 -6.41
CA GLU A 22 -1.67 -26.39 -6.00
C GLU A 22 -1.13 -25.54 -4.85
N LYS A 23 -1.34 -24.22 -4.88
CA LYS A 23 -0.82 -23.29 -3.87
C LYS A 23 -1.56 -23.40 -2.54
N ASN A 24 -2.90 -23.32 -2.53
CA ASN A 24 -3.67 -23.20 -1.29
C ASN A 24 -5.07 -23.82 -1.37
N HIS A 25 -5.71 -23.81 -2.53
CA HIS A 25 -7.14 -24.11 -2.64
C HIS A 25 -7.49 -25.58 -2.39
N CYS A 26 -6.54 -26.50 -2.56
CA CYS A 26 -6.71 -27.89 -2.14
C CYS A 26 -6.96 -28.07 -0.63
N VAL A 27 -6.59 -27.07 0.18
CA VAL A 27 -6.83 -27.03 1.62
C VAL A 27 -8.03 -26.15 1.94
N ASP A 28 -8.06 -24.91 1.41
CA ASP A 28 -9.10 -23.95 1.79
C ASP A 28 -10.47 -24.20 1.14
N CYS A 29 -10.58 -24.99 0.07
CA CYS A 29 -11.86 -25.25 -0.63
C CYS A 29 -13.00 -25.71 0.29
N THR A 30 -12.69 -26.55 1.29
CA THR A 30 -13.68 -27.03 2.26
C THR A 30 -13.89 -26.07 3.44
N LEU A 31 -12.93 -25.17 3.66
CA LEU A 31 -12.92 -24.20 4.75
C LEU A 31 -13.70 -22.92 4.40
N LEU A 32 -13.55 -22.41 3.17
CA LEU A 32 -14.10 -21.12 2.73
C LEU A 32 -15.62 -20.98 2.96
N PRO A 33 -16.49 -21.97 2.62
CA PRO A 33 -17.93 -21.81 2.83
C PRO A 33 -18.31 -21.59 4.29
N TYR A 34 -17.57 -22.17 5.23
CA TYR A 34 -17.80 -21.99 6.67
C TYR A 34 -17.33 -20.62 7.16
N LEU A 35 -16.18 -20.15 6.67
CA LEU A 35 -15.68 -18.82 7.03
C LEU A 35 -16.61 -17.72 6.50
N HIS A 36 -17.12 -17.87 5.29
CA HIS A 36 -18.13 -16.96 4.72
C HIS A 36 -19.43 -16.97 5.51
N LYS A 37 -19.94 -18.16 5.88
CA LYS A 37 -21.16 -18.28 6.70
C LYS A 37 -21.01 -17.66 8.10
N GLN A 38 -19.78 -17.47 8.57
CA GLN A 38 -19.46 -16.83 9.84
C GLN A 38 -19.08 -15.35 9.69
N ASP A 39 -19.36 -14.75 8.53
CA ASP A 39 -19.06 -13.34 8.22
C ASP A 39 -17.59 -12.97 8.45
N SER A 40 -16.67 -13.91 8.15
CA SER A 40 -15.24 -13.67 8.29
C SER A 40 -14.81 -12.57 7.30
N ASN A 41 -14.17 -11.52 7.80
CA ASN A 41 -13.73 -10.40 6.98
C ASN A 41 -12.47 -10.74 6.16
N THR A 42 -12.11 -9.85 5.22
CA THR A 42 -10.95 -10.01 4.34
C THR A 42 -9.64 -10.27 5.09
N ILE A 43 -9.43 -9.64 6.25
CA ILE A 43 -8.22 -9.82 7.06
C ILE A 43 -8.15 -11.22 7.68
N GLU A 44 -9.27 -11.73 8.17
CA GLU A 44 -9.37 -13.10 8.69
C GLU A 44 -9.10 -14.13 7.60
N MET A 45 -9.67 -13.91 6.41
CA MET A 45 -9.44 -14.76 5.23
C MET A 45 -7.98 -14.72 4.76
N LEU A 46 -7.35 -13.54 4.80
CA LEU A 46 -5.93 -13.37 4.48
C LEU A 46 -5.03 -14.08 5.49
N ALA A 47 -5.33 -14.02 6.80
CA ALA A 47 -4.59 -14.76 7.83
C ALA A 47 -4.63 -16.27 7.59
N VAL A 48 -5.81 -16.81 7.26
CA VAL A 48 -5.99 -18.23 6.89
C VAL A 48 -5.12 -18.59 5.68
N ARG A 49 -5.19 -17.79 4.61
CA ARG A 49 -4.43 -18.03 3.38
C ARG A 49 -2.92 -17.99 3.61
N ILE A 50 -2.44 -17.03 4.40
CA ILE A 50 -1.02 -16.92 4.76
C ILE A 50 -0.54 -18.19 5.45
N ILE A 51 -1.29 -18.73 6.42
CA ILE A 51 -0.87 -19.94 7.15
C ILE A 51 -0.86 -21.17 6.25
N ILE A 52 -1.85 -21.31 5.36
CA ILE A 52 -1.90 -22.42 4.40
C ILE A 52 -0.72 -22.37 3.44
N MET A 53 -0.43 -21.19 2.88
CA MET A 53 0.68 -21.03 1.94
C MET A 53 2.02 -21.22 2.65
N ALA A 54 2.22 -20.54 3.79
CA ALA A 54 3.46 -20.60 4.54
C ALA A 54 3.79 -22.02 5.00
N SER A 55 2.82 -22.82 5.45
CA SER A 55 3.11 -24.20 5.89
C SER A 55 3.52 -25.12 4.75
N ARG A 56 3.11 -24.82 3.50
CA ARG A 56 3.38 -25.60 2.29
C ARG A 56 4.72 -25.26 1.63
N ASP A 57 5.32 -24.13 1.99
CA ASP A 57 6.67 -23.76 1.54
C ASP A 57 7.78 -24.58 2.23
N TYR A 58 7.43 -25.36 3.27
CA TYR A 58 8.34 -26.24 4.00
C TYR A 58 8.08 -27.71 3.67
N LYS A 59 9.09 -28.57 3.85
CA LYS A 59 9.00 -30.00 3.49
C LYS A 59 8.07 -30.78 4.42
N SER A 60 7.92 -30.32 5.66
CA SER A 60 7.09 -30.98 6.68
C SER A 60 6.54 -29.99 7.71
N PRO A 61 5.46 -30.32 8.42
CA PRO A 61 4.97 -29.56 9.58
C PRO A 61 6.04 -29.38 10.66
N ALA A 62 6.86 -30.40 10.89
CA ALA A 62 7.90 -30.38 11.90
C ALA A 62 9.02 -29.40 11.52
N GLU A 63 9.35 -29.29 10.22
CA GLU A 63 10.28 -28.27 9.72
C GLU A 63 9.68 -26.87 9.86
N PHE A 64 8.45 -26.65 9.40
CA PHE A 64 7.76 -25.36 9.52
C PHE A 64 7.72 -24.89 10.99
N TYR A 65 7.27 -25.77 11.89
CA TYR A 65 7.21 -25.50 13.32
C TYR A 65 8.57 -25.13 13.91
N ARG A 66 9.62 -25.90 13.58
CA ARG A 66 10.97 -25.67 14.12
C ARG A 66 11.57 -24.37 13.60
N GLN A 67 11.40 -24.09 12.31
CA GLN A 67 11.92 -22.88 11.67
C GLN A 67 11.27 -21.64 12.27
N VAL A 68 9.94 -21.59 12.33
CA VAL A 68 9.23 -20.43 12.87
C VAL A 68 9.52 -20.22 14.36
N LYS A 69 9.59 -21.29 15.16
CA LYS A 69 9.97 -21.18 16.58
C LYS A 69 11.42 -20.74 16.81
N SER A 70 12.30 -20.92 15.83
CA SER A 70 13.69 -20.46 15.93
C SER A 70 13.82 -18.95 15.73
N TRP A 71 12.82 -18.30 15.14
CA TRP A 71 12.87 -16.88 14.84
C TRP A 71 12.65 -16.03 16.09
N LYS A 72 13.43 -14.96 16.20
CA LYS A 72 13.21 -13.93 17.21
C LYS A 72 12.05 -13.03 16.74
N ALA A 73 11.13 -12.73 17.64
CA ALA A 73 10.03 -11.80 17.39
C ALA A 73 10.32 -10.42 18.02
N GLY A 74 9.61 -9.38 17.57
CA GLY A 74 9.67 -8.03 18.15
C GLY A 74 10.80 -7.16 17.58
N ASP A 75 11.28 -6.17 18.33
CA ASP A 75 12.27 -5.19 17.85
C ASP A 75 13.62 -5.81 17.45
N SER A 76 13.96 -6.96 18.04
CA SER A 76 15.12 -7.77 17.66
C SER A 76 14.97 -8.50 16.31
N ALA A 77 13.79 -8.45 15.69
CA ALA A 77 13.50 -9.13 14.44
C ALA A 77 14.01 -8.40 13.20
N ARG A 78 14.30 -7.08 13.28
CA ARG A 78 14.83 -6.29 12.15
C ARG A 78 16.19 -6.79 11.65
N GLU A 79 17.00 -7.35 12.54
CA GLU A 79 18.27 -7.99 12.19
C GLU A 79 18.07 -9.41 11.60
N SER A 80 16.88 -9.98 11.79
CA SER A 80 16.55 -11.34 11.35
C SER A 80 15.84 -11.40 10.01
N THR A 81 15.49 -10.28 9.37
CA THR A 81 14.77 -10.27 8.07
C THR A 81 15.65 -10.59 6.88
N PHE A 82 16.97 -10.52 7.05
CA PHE A 82 17.94 -10.88 6.03
C PHE A 82 18.26 -12.38 6.07
N ASP A 83 18.55 -12.94 4.90
CA ASP A 83 19.06 -14.31 4.78
C ASP A 83 20.53 -14.41 5.26
N GLU A 84 21.10 -15.61 5.15
CA GLU A 84 22.50 -15.89 5.54
C GLU A 84 23.55 -15.07 4.75
N ASN A 85 23.17 -14.52 3.59
CA ASN A 85 24.00 -13.65 2.75
C ASN A 85 23.74 -12.16 2.99
N GLY A 86 22.88 -11.81 3.95
CA GLY A 86 22.49 -10.43 4.22
C GLY A 86 21.50 -9.86 3.19
N GLN A 87 20.79 -10.70 2.42
CA GLN A 87 19.80 -10.26 1.44
C GLN A 87 18.38 -10.30 1.99
N TYR A 88 17.58 -9.29 1.63
CA TYR A 88 16.16 -9.25 1.97
C TYR A 88 15.34 -9.99 0.91
N VAL A 89 14.79 -11.15 1.28
CA VAL A 89 13.98 -11.99 0.38
C VAL A 89 12.49 -11.75 0.65
N SER A 90 11.84 -10.93 -0.16
CA SER A 90 10.43 -10.53 0.04
C SER A 90 9.42 -11.68 0.03
N ARG A 91 9.78 -12.82 -0.56
CA ARG A 91 8.95 -14.03 -0.63
C ARG A 91 9.05 -14.92 0.61
N ASP A 92 10.05 -14.71 1.46
CA ASP A 92 10.21 -15.51 2.67
C ASP A 92 9.09 -15.16 3.68
N TYR A 93 8.35 -16.18 4.11
CA TYR A 93 7.32 -16.05 5.14
C TYR A 93 7.85 -15.40 6.41
N LYS A 94 9.14 -15.57 6.75
CA LYS A 94 9.80 -14.90 7.87
C LYS A 94 9.55 -13.39 7.87
N ASN A 95 9.57 -12.76 6.69
CA ASN A 95 9.37 -11.32 6.55
C ASN A 95 7.92 -10.90 6.76
N ILE A 96 6.94 -11.74 6.44
CA ILE A 96 5.52 -11.54 6.80
C ILE A 96 5.26 -11.84 8.27
N TYR A 97 5.92 -12.85 8.83
CA TYR A 97 5.83 -13.19 10.24
C TYR A 97 6.34 -12.03 11.10
N ASN A 98 7.43 -11.36 10.71
CA ASN A 98 8.09 -10.34 11.51
C ASN A 98 7.50 -8.92 11.39
N ILE A 99 6.50 -8.68 10.55
CA ILE A 99 5.84 -7.37 10.48
C ILE A 99 5.12 -7.03 11.80
N VAL A 100 4.99 -5.73 12.07
CA VAL A 100 4.56 -5.19 13.37
C VAL A 100 3.15 -5.63 13.76
N THR A 101 2.96 -6.06 15.00
CA THR A 101 1.64 -6.46 15.55
C THR A 101 0.95 -5.34 16.33
N ASN A 102 1.72 -4.36 16.81
CA ASN A 102 1.30 -3.34 17.78
C ASN A 102 0.66 -3.93 19.06
N THR A 103 1.03 -5.17 19.44
CA THR A 103 0.41 -5.90 20.56
C THR A 103 0.33 -5.07 21.84
N GLU A 104 1.44 -4.44 22.24
CA GLU A 104 1.52 -3.63 23.47
C GLU A 104 0.68 -2.35 23.44
N LYS A 105 0.26 -1.90 22.25
CA LYS A 105 -0.55 -0.69 22.07
C LYS A 105 -2.04 -0.99 21.92
N ARG A 106 -2.42 -2.27 21.78
CA ARG A 106 -3.80 -2.72 21.60
C ARG A 106 -4.53 -2.77 22.94
N SER A 107 -5.83 -2.49 22.92
CA SER A 107 -6.66 -2.65 24.11
C SER A 107 -6.89 -4.12 24.43
N VAL A 108 -7.16 -4.43 25.70
CA VAL A 108 -7.52 -5.79 26.15
C VAL A 108 -8.73 -6.32 25.38
N ALA A 109 -9.72 -5.48 25.08
CA ALA A 109 -10.91 -5.87 24.33
C ALA A 109 -10.58 -6.26 22.88
N ASP A 110 -9.68 -5.52 22.20
CA ASP A 110 -9.21 -5.86 20.85
C ASP A 110 -8.44 -7.19 20.86
N LEU A 111 -7.51 -7.36 21.80
CA LEU A 111 -6.73 -8.59 21.94
C LEU A 111 -7.61 -9.81 22.24
N PHE A 112 -8.60 -9.66 23.12
CA PHE A 112 -9.57 -10.71 23.44
C PHE A 112 -10.38 -11.10 22.19
N LYS A 113 -10.92 -10.13 21.44
CA LYS A 113 -11.65 -10.38 20.20
C LYS A 113 -10.79 -11.18 19.21
N ARG A 114 -9.53 -10.78 19.00
CA ARG A 114 -8.60 -11.48 18.09
C ARG A 114 -8.28 -12.90 18.56
N ALA A 115 -8.10 -13.12 19.86
CA ALA A 115 -7.86 -14.45 20.42
C ALA A 115 -9.05 -15.39 20.20
N VAL A 116 -10.27 -14.91 20.45
CA VAL A 116 -11.51 -15.68 20.17
C VAL A 116 -11.64 -15.99 18.68
N THR A 117 -11.39 -15.01 17.81
CA THR A 117 -11.39 -15.23 16.34
C THR A 117 -10.34 -16.25 15.92
N ALA A 118 -9.12 -16.19 16.47
CA ALA A 118 -8.07 -17.17 16.18
C ALA A 118 -8.49 -18.59 16.58
N ALA A 119 -9.06 -18.74 17.78
CA ALA A 119 -9.54 -20.03 18.28
C ALA A 119 -10.68 -20.59 17.41
N ARG A 120 -11.63 -19.74 16.99
CA ARG A 120 -12.70 -20.10 16.05
C ARG A 120 -12.14 -20.61 14.72
N ILE A 121 -11.23 -19.85 14.12
CA ILE A 121 -10.63 -20.22 12.83
C ILE A 121 -9.83 -21.52 12.96
N LEU A 122 -9.08 -21.71 14.05
CA LEU A 122 -8.37 -22.96 14.34
C LEU A 122 -9.35 -24.15 14.42
N GLN A 123 -10.49 -23.98 15.09
CA GLN A 123 -11.53 -25.01 15.13
C GLN A 123 -12.07 -25.33 13.72
N CYS A 124 -12.19 -24.35 12.83
CA CYS A 124 -12.56 -24.58 11.44
C CYS A 124 -11.46 -25.35 10.68
N PHE A 125 -10.17 -25.02 10.87
CA PHE A 125 -9.06 -25.82 10.32
C PHE A 125 -9.15 -27.29 10.74
N GLU A 126 -9.41 -27.56 12.02
CA GLU A 126 -9.47 -28.92 12.54
C GLU A 126 -10.65 -29.74 12.03
N ASN A 127 -11.83 -29.11 11.94
CA ASN A 127 -13.08 -29.85 11.71
C ASN A 127 -13.59 -29.78 10.28
N LYS A 128 -13.14 -28.80 9.50
CA LYS A 128 -13.70 -28.44 8.18
C LYS A 128 -12.67 -28.45 7.07
N SER A 129 -11.40 -28.76 7.35
CA SER A 129 -10.36 -28.85 6.35
C SER A 129 -9.52 -30.12 6.55
N ASN A 130 -8.73 -30.47 5.55
CA ASN A 130 -7.71 -31.49 5.65
C ASN A 130 -6.36 -30.92 6.14
N PHE A 131 -6.25 -29.67 6.58
CA PHE A 131 -4.95 -29.04 6.89
C PHE A 131 -4.06 -29.92 7.77
N PHE A 132 -4.57 -30.37 8.93
CA PHE A 132 -3.80 -31.21 9.87
C PHE A 132 -3.65 -32.68 9.45
N THR A 133 -4.41 -33.14 8.46
CA THR A 133 -4.39 -34.53 7.98
C THR A 133 -3.79 -34.68 6.59
N SER A 134 -3.50 -33.56 5.91
CA SER A 134 -2.96 -33.52 4.54
C SER A 134 -1.47 -33.78 4.49
N PHE A 135 -0.80 -33.74 5.64
CA PHE A 135 0.60 -34.11 5.79
C PHE A 135 0.77 -35.61 5.63
N SER A 136 1.92 -36.05 5.12
CA SER A 136 2.14 -37.47 4.81
C SER A 136 1.83 -38.34 6.03
N SER A 137 1.13 -39.46 5.80
CA SER A 137 0.53 -40.30 6.85
C SER A 137 1.51 -40.87 7.89
N ASN A 138 2.82 -40.71 7.68
CA ASN A 138 3.87 -41.20 8.56
C ASN A 138 4.52 -40.08 9.41
N GLU A 139 4.19 -38.81 9.18
CA GLU A 139 4.73 -37.69 9.95
C GLU A 139 3.89 -37.41 11.20
N LEU A 140 4.50 -37.63 12.37
CA LEU A 140 3.92 -37.22 13.64
C LEU A 140 4.00 -35.70 13.77
N LEU A 141 2.84 -35.05 13.92
CA LEU A 141 2.78 -33.63 14.25
C LEU A 141 3.41 -33.38 15.63
N PRO A 142 4.14 -32.27 15.83
CA PRO A 142 4.51 -31.82 17.16
C PRO A 142 3.29 -31.75 18.10
N SER A 143 3.46 -32.10 19.38
CA SER A 143 2.34 -32.23 20.32
C SER A 143 1.52 -30.94 20.50
N ASP A 144 2.16 -29.78 20.37
CA ASP A 144 1.54 -28.46 20.46
C ASP A 144 1.34 -27.80 19.08
N PHE A 145 1.44 -28.54 17.97
CA PHE A 145 1.36 -27.97 16.61
C PHE A 145 0.06 -27.22 16.35
N LYS A 146 -1.08 -27.75 16.81
CA LYS A 146 -2.38 -27.06 16.71
C LYS A 146 -2.39 -25.73 17.46
N LEU A 147 -1.89 -25.72 18.69
CA LEU A 147 -1.76 -24.50 19.49
C LEU A 147 -0.80 -23.50 18.83
N PHE A 148 0.29 -23.99 18.24
CA PHE A 148 1.21 -23.17 17.45
C PHE A 148 0.50 -22.50 16.26
N ILE A 149 -0.32 -23.23 15.50
CA ILE A 149 -1.14 -22.65 14.41
C ILE A 149 -2.14 -21.62 14.94
N GLY A 150 -2.78 -21.87 16.09
CA GLY A 150 -3.61 -20.89 16.78
C GLY A 150 -2.86 -19.61 17.15
N GLY A 151 -1.61 -19.74 17.61
CA GLY A 151 -0.70 -18.63 17.88
C GLY A 151 -0.35 -17.83 16.61
N LEU A 152 -0.10 -18.51 15.49
CA LEU A 152 0.13 -17.85 14.19
C LEU A 152 -1.10 -17.10 13.69
N LEU A 153 -2.29 -17.70 13.85
CA LEU A 153 -3.56 -17.02 13.54
C LEU A 153 -3.70 -15.75 14.35
N LEU A 154 -3.52 -15.82 15.67
CA LEU A 154 -3.58 -14.65 16.54
C LEU A 154 -2.54 -13.59 16.16
N ARG A 155 -1.34 -14.00 15.78
CA ARG A 155 -0.29 -13.08 15.31
C ARG A 155 -0.72 -12.36 14.04
N HIS A 156 -1.20 -13.08 13.03
CA HIS A 156 -1.62 -12.47 11.76
C HIS A 156 -2.87 -11.62 11.90
N LEU A 157 -3.81 -12.00 12.77
CA LEU A 157 -4.93 -11.14 13.11
C LEU A 157 -4.46 -9.83 13.74
N GLN A 158 -3.34 -9.79 14.48
CA GLN A 158 -2.81 -8.53 15.01
C GLN A 158 -2.00 -7.73 14.00
N ASN A 159 -1.24 -8.37 13.11
CA ASN A 159 -0.35 -7.66 12.21
C ASN A 159 -1.05 -7.17 10.94
N LEU A 160 -1.96 -7.94 10.35
CA LEU A 160 -2.58 -7.60 9.07
C LEU A 160 -3.39 -6.29 9.06
N PRO A 161 -4.12 -5.88 10.12
CA PRO A 161 -4.81 -4.58 10.09
C PRO A 161 -3.88 -3.39 9.81
N CYS A 162 -2.61 -3.47 10.22
CA CYS A 162 -1.64 -2.39 10.05
C CYS A 162 -0.72 -2.59 8.84
N ASN A 163 -0.73 -3.77 8.20
CA ASN A 163 0.28 -4.16 7.21
C ASN A 163 -0.30 -4.80 5.94
N ALA A 164 -1.59 -5.12 5.91
CA ALA A 164 -2.27 -5.57 4.71
C ALA A 164 -2.50 -4.37 3.79
N HIS A 165 -2.39 -4.61 2.50
CA HIS A 165 -2.60 -3.62 1.47
C HIS A 165 -3.80 -4.04 0.62
N GLU A 166 -4.63 -3.06 0.30
CA GLU A 166 -5.69 -3.19 -0.68
C GLU A 166 -5.10 -3.61 -2.04
N VAL A 167 -5.72 -4.59 -2.67
CA VAL A 167 -5.57 -4.89 -4.09
C VAL A 167 -6.75 -4.27 -4.79
N SER A 168 -6.47 -3.34 -5.69
CA SER A 168 -7.49 -2.55 -6.34
C SER A 168 -7.52 -2.76 -7.85
N GLU A 169 -8.65 -2.44 -8.45
CA GLU A 169 -8.87 -2.42 -9.89
C GLU A 169 -9.52 -1.09 -10.29
N ALA A 170 -9.08 -0.54 -11.42
CA ALA A 170 -9.66 0.66 -12.00
C ALA A 170 -10.82 0.26 -12.93
N LEU A 171 -12.01 0.78 -12.64
CA LEU A 171 -13.24 0.57 -13.40
C LEU A 171 -13.61 1.83 -14.17
N ARG A 172 -13.87 1.67 -15.47
CA ARG A 172 -14.47 2.72 -16.31
C ARG A 172 -15.99 2.60 -16.27
N CYS A 173 -16.67 3.68 -15.86
CA CYS A 173 -18.13 3.71 -15.77
C CYS A 173 -18.70 4.76 -16.76
N GLU A 174 -19.22 4.29 -17.90
CA GLU A 174 -19.78 5.18 -18.94
C GLU A 174 -20.97 6.00 -18.43
N SER A 175 -21.78 5.44 -17.51
CA SER A 175 -22.96 6.11 -16.95
C SER A 175 -22.64 7.26 -15.98
N ASP A 176 -21.39 7.38 -15.53
CA ASP A 176 -20.96 8.41 -14.57
C ASP A 176 -20.00 9.42 -15.20
N GLY A 177 -20.25 9.79 -16.47
CA GLY A 177 -19.46 10.79 -17.17
C GLY A 177 -18.04 10.34 -17.52
N ASP A 178 -17.84 9.03 -17.70
CA ASP A 178 -16.56 8.42 -18.07
C ASP A 178 -15.45 8.52 -17.02
N VAL A 179 -15.83 8.64 -15.75
CA VAL A 179 -14.88 8.72 -14.64
C VAL A 179 -14.28 7.36 -14.31
N LEU A 180 -12.95 7.32 -14.16
CA LEU A 180 -12.22 6.14 -13.70
C LEU A 180 -12.33 6.01 -12.18
N LYS A 181 -12.96 4.94 -11.70
CA LYS A 181 -13.12 4.66 -10.26
C LYS A 181 -12.15 3.56 -9.85
N CYS A 182 -11.47 3.74 -8.72
CA CYS A 182 -10.68 2.68 -8.12
C CYS A 182 -11.56 1.89 -7.14
N VAL A 183 -11.64 0.58 -7.29
CA VAL A 183 -12.41 -0.30 -6.39
C VAL A 183 -11.49 -1.33 -5.75
N GLU A 184 -11.73 -1.61 -4.46
CA GLU A 184 -11.10 -2.71 -3.76
C GLU A 184 -11.64 -4.05 -4.29
N ILE A 185 -10.74 -4.92 -4.73
CA ILE A 185 -11.06 -6.30 -5.16
C ILE A 185 -10.48 -7.36 -4.23
N GLY A 186 -9.68 -6.97 -3.25
CA GLY A 186 -9.15 -7.86 -2.22
C GLY A 186 -8.05 -7.22 -1.38
N ALA A 187 -7.37 -8.04 -0.58
CA ALA A 187 -6.23 -7.61 0.21
C ALA A 187 -5.05 -8.60 0.08
N ALA A 188 -3.85 -8.07 0.23
CA ALA A 188 -2.61 -8.84 0.17
C ALA A 188 -1.63 -8.37 1.26
N ALA A 189 -0.74 -9.28 1.68
CA ALA A 189 0.34 -8.96 2.59
C ALA A 189 1.66 -8.92 1.79
N TYR A 190 2.25 -7.74 1.67
CA TYR A 190 3.48 -7.52 0.91
C TYR A 190 4.60 -7.10 1.86
N ALA A 191 5.51 -8.02 2.17
CA ALA A 191 6.52 -7.78 3.20
C ALA A 191 7.33 -6.49 2.98
N THR A 192 7.75 -6.22 1.73
CA THR A 192 8.48 -4.99 1.39
C THR A 192 7.63 -3.74 1.57
N MET A 193 6.35 -3.76 1.19
CA MET A 193 5.48 -2.58 1.33
C MET A 193 5.20 -2.26 2.80
N SER A 194 5.12 -3.27 3.66
CA SER A 194 4.96 -3.06 5.11
C SER A 194 6.16 -2.36 5.78
N LEU A 195 7.28 -2.18 5.07
CA LEU A 195 8.42 -1.38 5.53
C LEU A 195 8.31 0.11 5.18
N VAL A 196 7.39 0.47 4.27
CA VAL A 196 7.23 1.85 3.78
C VAL A 196 6.37 2.62 4.76
N ASN A 197 6.94 3.67 5.37
CA ASN A 197 6.24 4.49 6.37
C ASN A 197 5.26 5.47 5.73
N HIS A 198 4.44 6.05 6.59
CA HIS A 198 3.39 6.99 6.22
C HIS A 198 3.88 8.44 6.05
N SER A 199 3.31 9.15 5.07
CA SER A 199 3.19 10.61 5.07
C SER A 199 1.81 11.06 4.55
N CYS A 200 1.26 12.14 5.12
CA CYS A 200 0.04 12.77 4.60
C CYS A 200 0.28 13.47 3.26
N GLU A 201 1.55 13.70 2.91
CA GLU A 201 2.07 14.13 1.62
C GLU A 201 3.16 13.13 1.18
N PRO A 202 2.79 12.03 0.50
CA PRO A 202 3.72 10.96 0.16
C PRO A 202 4.66 11.35 -0.98
N ASN A 203 5.82 10.68 -1.08
CA ASN A 203 6.73 10.82 -2.22
C ASN A 203 6.64 9.66 -3.23
N VAL A 204 5.79 8.68 -2.93
CA VAL A 204 5.46 7.56 -3.81
C VAL A 204 3.96 7.34 -3.91
N VAL A 205 3.55 6.63 -4.96
CA VAL A 205 2.20 6.06 -5.09
C VAL A 205 2.30 4.58 -5.43
N ARG A 206 1.34 3.80 -4.92
CA ARG A 206 1.19 2.37 -5.22
C ARG A 206 0.05 2.12 -6.20
N HIS A 207 0.25 1.16 -7.10
CA HIS A 207 -0.80 0.63 -7.99
C HIS A 207 -0.70 -0.88 -8.08
N SER A 208 -1.84 -1.54 -8.25
CA SER A 208 -1.91 -3.00 -8.36
C SER A 208 -1.74 -3.44 -9.81
N TYR A 209 -0.89 -4.46 -10.03
CA TYR A 209 -0.64 -5.14 -11.29
C TYR A 209 -0.79 -6.65 -11.04
N ARG A 210 -1.98 -7.17 -11.28
CA ARG A 210 -2.46 -8.48 -10.84
C ARG A 210 -2.29 -8.63 -9.33
N ASP A 211 -1.46 -9.56 -8.90
CA ASP A 211 -1.07 -9.84 -7.53
C ASP A 211 0.26 -9.17 -7.12
N THR A 212 0.79 -8.26 -7.95
CA THR A 212 2.00 -7.50 -7.69
C THR A 212 1.65 -6.04 -7.42
N VAL A 213 2.16 -5.49 -6.32
CA VAL A 213 2.11 -4.05 -6.04
C VAL A 213 3.32 -3.36 -6.64
N VAL A 214 3.11 -2.26 -7.36
CA VAL A 214 4.18 -1.43 -7.91
C VAL A 214 4.16 -0.06 -7.25
N LEU A 215 5.28 0.30 -6.64
CA LEU A 215 5.51 1.59 -6.00
C LEU A 215 6.32 2.49 -6.94
N ARG A 216 5.84 3.72 -7.20
CA ARG A 216 6.49 4.68 -8.10
C ARG A 216 6.69 6.00 -7.41
N ALA A 217 7.83 6.65 -7.67
CA ALA A 217 8.07 8.01 -7.21
C ALA A 217 7.09 8.99 -7.87
N ILE A 218 6.56 9.91 -7.08
CA ILE A 218 5.74 11.05 -7.53
C ILE A 218 6.30 12.36 -6.97
N ARG A 219 7.59 12.35 -6.60
CA ARG A 219 8.43 13.46 -6.13
C ARG A 219 9.88 13.08 -6.36
N LEU A 220 10.78 14.07 -6.40
CA LEU A 220 12.22 13.79 -6.35
C LEU A 220 12.56 13.24 -4.96
N ILE A 221 13.25 12.10 -4.91
CA ILE A 221 13.69 11.46 -3.67
C ILE A 221 15.21 11.50 -3.65
N LYS A 222 15.80 12.24 -2.71
CA LYS A 222 17.26 12.38 -2.60
C LYS A 222 17.88 11.11 -2.05
N LYS A 223 19.17 10.89 -2.32
CA LYS A 223 19.93 9.79 -1.71
C LYS A 223 19.86 9.90 -0.18
N GLY A 224 19.39 8.84 0.47
CA GLY A 224 19.22 8.78 1.93
C GLY A 224 17.88 9.32 2.44
N GLU A 225 17.05 9.91 1.57
CA GLU A 225 15.68 10.29 1.91
C GLU A 225 14.79 9.05 2.03
N GLN A 226 13.84 9.09 2.96
CA GLN A 226 12.92 8.00 3.19
C GLN A 226 11.85 7.94 2.09
N VAL A 227 11.51 6.72 1.67
CA VAL A 227 10.33 6.46 0.83
C VAL A 227 9.09 6.42 1.73
N LEU A 228 8.08 7.23 1.40
CA LEU A 228 6.89 7.49 2.21
C LEU A 228 5.62 7.34 1.37
N ASP A 229 4.77 6.39 1.75
CA ASP A 229 3.46 6.14 1.14
C ASP A 229 2.33 6.79 1.97
N ASN A 230 1.11 6.85 1.43
CA ASN A 230 -0.06 7.32 2.14
C ASN A 230 -0.94 6.16 2.62
N TYR A 231 -1.32 6.20 3.90
CA TYR A 231 -2.12 5.15 4.56
C TYR A 231 -3.62 5.49 4.54
N GLY A 232 -4.08 6.19 3.51
CA GLY A 232 -5.49 6.54 3.30
C GLY A 232 -5.89 7.97 3.70
N TYR A 233 -5.02 8.71 4.39
CA TYR A 233 -5.32 10.05 4.89
C TYR A 233 -4.36 11.09 4.31
N HIS A 234 -4.78 11.72 3.21
CA HIS A 234 -4.01 12.75 2.51
C HIS A 234 -4.38 14.17 2.99
N TYR A 235 -3.40 15.07 3.09
CA TYR A 235 -3.61 16.44 3.60
C TYR A 235 -4.60 17.25 2.75
N ALA A 236 -4.55 17.07 1.42
CA ALA A 236 -5.41 17.80 0.50
C ALA A 236 -6.90 17.39 0.62
N LEU A 237 -7.21 16.27 1.29
CA LEU A 237 -8.56 15.71 1.37
C LEU A 237 -9.15 15.74 2.80
N HIS A 238 -8.30 15.70 3.82
CA HIS A 238 -8.72 15.54 5.22
C HIS A 238 -8.01 16.57 6.09
N GLU A 239 -8.71 17.11 7.08
CA GLU A 239 -8.14 18.07 8.04
C GLU A 239 -7.15 17.39 8.99
N LYS A 240 -6.22 18.16 9.59
CA LYS A 240 -5.09 17.63 10.38
C LYS A 240 -5.54 16.74 11.52
N GLU A 241 -6.55 17.16 12.27
CA GLU A 241 -7.11 16.43 13.40
C GLU A 241 -7.68 15.08 12.97
N GLU A 242 -8.38 15.05 11.84
CA GLU A 242 -8.95 13.82 11.27
C GLU A 242 -7.84 12.84 10.87
N ARG A 243 -6.81 13.33 10.17
CA ARG A 243 -5.66 12.52 9.76
C ARG A 243 -4.95 11.91 10.98
N GLN A 244 -4.62 12.74 11.97
CA GLN A 244 -3.91 12.27 13.16
C GLN A 244 -4.76 11.32 14.01
N SER A 245 -6.06 11.57 14.15
CA SER A 245 -6.97 10.68 14.90
C SER A 245 -7.03 9.30 14.27
N HIS A 246 -7.31 9.21 12.97
CA HIS A 246 -7.43 7.92 12.30
C HIS A 246 -6.12 7.14 12.26
N LEU A 247 -4.99 7.80 11.99
CA LEU A 247 -3.69 7.15 12.00
C LEU A 247 -3.31 6.64 13.40
N LYS A 248 -3.69 7.38 14.44
CA LYS A 248 -3.49 6.95 15.83
C LYS A 248 -4.36 5.73 16.17
N ASP A 249 -5.62 5.71 15.75
CA ASP A 249 -6.53 4.62 16.06
C ASP A 249 -6.18 3.32 15.30
N GLN A 250 -5.80 3.42 14.03
CA GLN A 250 -5.50 2.27 13.18
C GLN A 250 -4.03 1.79 13.29
N TYR A 251 -3.07 2.73 13.33
CA TYR A 251 -1.64 2.44 13.23
C TYR A 251 -0.84 2.82 14.48
N TYR A 252 -1.48 3.37 15.51
CA TYR A 252 -0.90 3.63 16.83
C TYR A 252 0.33 4.57 16.81
N PHE A 253 0.29 5.58 15.94
CA PHE A 253 1.25 6.68 15.91
C PHE A 253 0.55 8.01 15.60
N ILE A 254 1.20 9.13 15.96
CA ILE A 254 0.76 10.47 15.59
C ILE A 254 1.65 10.94 14.45
N CYS A 255 1.05 11.34 13.32
CA CYS A 255 1.80 11.77 12.15
C CYS A 255 2.40 13.18 12.35
N ASP A 256 3.70 13.31 12.06
CA ASP A 256 4.47 14.55 12.14
C ASP A 256 5.18 14.85 10.80
N CYS A 257 4.57 14.45 9.68
CA CYS A 257 5.07 14.83 8.35
C CYS A 257 4.94 16.34 8.12
N GLU A 258 5.63 16.89 7.10
CA GLU A 258 5.63 18.34 6.77
C GLU A 258 4.21 18.93 6.75
N ALA A 259 3.25 18.23 6.13
CA ALA A 259 1.86 18.68 6.07
C ALA A 259 1.12 18.72 7.41
N CYS A 260 1.48 17.85 8.36
CA CYS A 260 0.94 17.88 9.72
C CYS A 260 1.68 18.89 10.61
N HIS A 261 3.00 18.99 10.47
CA HIS A 261 3.83 19.91 11.23
C HIS A 261 3.44 21.37 10.92
N ASP A 262 3.36 21.71 9.63
CA ASP A 262 3.09 23.07 9.14
C ASP A 262 1.59 23.35 8.94
N ASP A 263 0.71 22.43 9.37
CA ASP A 263 -0.75 22.56 9.29
C ASP A 263 -1.26 22.95 7.89
N TRP A 264 -0.89 22.17 6.88
CA TRP A 264 -1.23 22.46 5.50
C TRP A 264 -2.74 22.41 5.26
N PRO A 265 -3.29 23.35 4.47
CA PRO A 265 -4.72 23.41 4.18
C PRO A 265 -5.16 22.29 3.23
N THR A 266 -6.46 21.99 3.25
CA THR A 266 -7.13 21.13 2.29
C THR A 266 -7.15 21.73 0.87
N TYR A 267 -7.42 20.91 -0.15
CA TYR A 267 -7.23 21.27 -1.57
C TYR A 267 -7.94 22.57 -1.97
N PHE A 268 -9.19 22.76 -1.55
CA PHE A 268 -9.99 23.94 -1.89
C PHE A 268 -9.48 25.23 -1.26
N ASN A 269 -8.63 25.14 -0.24
CA ASN A 269 -8.02 26.25 0.47
C ASN A 269 -6.55 26.46 0.07
N LEU A 270 -6.05 25.72 -0.93
CA LEU A 270 -4.72 25.94 -1.48
C LEU A 270 -4.67 27.23 -2.30
N ASN A 271 -3.54 27.93 -2.19
CA ASN A 271 -3.24 29.04 -3.07
C ASN A 271 -3.11 28.53 -4.52
N SER A 272 -3.80 29.20 -5.45
CA SER A 272 -3.78 28.95 -6.89
C SER A 272 -3.31 30.17 -7.69
N ASP A 273 -3.12 31.32 -7.04
CA ASP A 273 -2.86 32.59 -7.71
C ASP A 273 -1.37 32.77 -7.99
N LYS A 274 -0.52 32.55 -6.98
CA LYS A 274 0.93 32.70 -7.08
C LYS A 274 1.66 31.67 -6.22
N PRO A 275 2.60 30.90 -6.79
CA PRO A 275 3.36 29.93 -6.01
C PRO A 275 4.40 30.62 -5.14
N THR A 276 4.86 29.91 -4.11
CA THR A 276 6.07 30.28 -3.37
C THR A 276 7.26 29.60 -4.03
N TYR A 277 8.30 30.35 -4.39
CA TYR A 277 9.46 29.81 -5.08
C TYR A 277 10.54 29.35 -4.09
N LYS A 278 11.34 28.35 -4.49
CA LYS A 278 12.47 27.80 -3.74
C LYS A 278 13.77 28.47 -4.16
N CYS A 279 14.63 28.75 -3.19
CA CYS A 279 16.02 29.05 -3.45
C CYS A 279 16.73 27.82 -4.02
N GLN A 280 17.48 27.99 -5.11
CA GLN A 280 18.11 26.89 -5.84
C GLN A 280 19.35 26.30 -5.17
N ILE A 281 19.84 26.92 -4.10
CA ILE A 281 20.98 26.41 -3.32
C ILE A 281 20.53 25.84 -1.97
N CYS A 282 19.68 26.55 -1.22
CA CYS A 282 19.32 26.15 0.15
C CYS A 282 17.85 25.72 0.32
N GLY A 283 17.01 25.84 -0.71
CA GLY A 283 15.59 25.47 -0.65
C GLY A 283 14.69 26.40 0.17
N PHE A 284 15.25 27.46 0.76
CA PHE A 284 14.48 28.47 1.51
C PHE A 284 13.47 29.18 0.59
N SER A 285 12.34 29.60 1.16
CA SER A 285 11.31 30.33 0.43
C SER A 285 11.87 31.67 -0.07
N LEU A 286 11.70 31.92 -1.37
CA LEU A 286 11.98 33.22 -1.98
C LEU A 286 10.75 34.14 -1.82
N PRO A 287 10.95 35.46 -1.85
CA PRO A 287 9.85 36.43 -1.88
C PRO A 287 8.79 36.09 -2.93
N ALA A 288 7.51 36.23 -2.56
CA ALA A 288 6.35 35.79 -3.33
C ALA A 288 6.17 36.49 -4.71
N GLN A 289 6.97 37.52 -4.99
CA GLN A 289 6.97 38.23 -6.27
C GLN A 289 8.37 38.15 -6.85
N LEU A 290 8.63 37.11 -7.63
CA LEU A 290 9.72 37.14 -8.57
C LEU A 290 9.42 38.26 -9.58
N VAL A 291 10.07 39.40 -9.40
CA VAL A 291 10.18 40.41 -10.44
C VAL A 291 11.18 39.85 -11.46
N GLY A 292 11.12 40.23 -12.74
CA GLY A 292 11.97 39.65 -13.80
C GLY A 292 13.49 39.90 -13.68
N GLU A 293 13.98 40.13 -12.47
CA GLU A 293 15.35 40.38 -12.04
C GLU A 293 15.81 39.29 -11.06
N ASP A 294 17.11 39.19 -10.83
CA ASP A 294 17.68 38.25 -9.87
C ASP A 294 17.22 38.56 -8.42
N VAL A 295 16.88 37.51 -7.66
CA VAL A 295 16.48 37.63 -6.26
C VAL A 295 17.53 37.02 -5.35
N ILE A 296 18.00 37.82 -4.39
CA ILE A 296 18.92 37.37 -3.35
C ILE A 296 18.13 36.65 -2.27
N CYS A 297 18.47 35.38 -2.03
CA CYS A 297 17.83 34.60 -0.98
C CYS A 297 18.21 35.16 0.40
N GLU A 298 17.20 35.37 1.25
CA GLU A 298 17.39 35.95 2.57
C GLU A 298 18.19 35.05 3.53
N HIS A 299 18.21 33.74 3.28
CA HIS A 299 18.89 32.74 4.10
C HIS A 299 20.37 32.51 3.67
N CYS A 300 20.62 32.04 2.44
CA CYS A 300 21.98 31.73 1.94
C CYS A 300 22.73 32.95 1.37
N LYS A 301 22.05 34.07 1.12
CA LYS A 301 22.55 35.25 0.37
C LYS A 301 22.98 34.98 -1.07
N CYS A 302 22.61 33.83 -1.62
CA CYS A 302 22.89 33.43 -2.99
C CYS A 302 21.88 34.05 -3.98
N SER A 303 22.34 34.39 -5.19
CA SER A 303 21.49 34.92 -6.28
C SER A 303 20.69 33.80 -6.95
N ASN A 304 19.44 34.08 -7.29
CA ASN A 304 18.56 33.16 -8.00
C ASN A 304 18.05 33.84 -9.28
N ASN A 305 18.27 33.20 -10.43
CA ASN A 305 17.86 33.71 -11.75
C ASN A 305 16.34 33.58 -11.92
N CYS A 306 15.60 34.59 -11.51
CA CYS A 306 14.15 34.52 -11.46
C CYS A 306 13.53 34.57 -12.85
N LYS A 307 14.16 35.28 -13.78
CA LYS A 307 13.71 35.35 -15.17
C LYS A 307 13.72 33.98 -15.82
N GLU A 308 14.80 33.23 -15.67
CA GLU A 308 14.93 31.87 -16.19
C GLU A 308 13.93 30.92 -15.53
N ILE A 309 13.80 30.97 -14.21
CA ILE A 309 12.83 30.15 -13.45
C ILE A 309 11.39 30.41 -13.95
N LEU A 310 11.01 31.69 -14.09
CA LEU A 310 9.68 32.08 -14.58
C LEU A 310 9.44 31.60 -16.01
N THR A 311 10.42 31.76 -16.92
CA THR A 311 10.30 31.27 -18.29
C THR A 311 10.10 29.75 -18.33
N LEU A 312 10.97 29.00 -17.64
CA LEU A 312 10.91 27.54 -17.60
C LEU A 312 9.58 27.00 -17.04
N LEU A 313 9.10 27.58 -15.94
CA LEU A 313 7.86 27.16 -15.32
C LEU A 313 6.65 27.53 -16.19
N ASN A 314 6.58 28.75 -16.72
CA ASN A 314 5.47 29.16 -17.59
C ASN A 314 5.36 28.32 -18.86
N GLU A 315 6.50 27.96 -19.47
CA GLU A 315 6.51 27.04 -20.62
C GLU A 315 6.04 25.65 -20.20
N SER A 316 6.55 25.13 -19.09
CA SER A 316 6.17 23.80 -18.62
C SER A 316 4.71 23.70 -18.19
N SER A 317 4.13 24.73 -17.57
CA SER A 317 2.72 24.77 -17.17
C SER A 317 1.80 24.78 -18.40
N LYS A 318 2.16 25.51 -19.45
CA LYS A 318 1.40 25.47 -20.73
C LYS A 318 1.42 24.09 -21.38
N ASP A 319 2.56 23.40 -21.30
CA ASP A 319 2.68 22.03 -21.81
C ASP A 319 1.87 21.04 -20.95
N TYR A 320 1.94 21.20 -19.63
CA TYR A 320 1.15 20.45 -18.68
C TYR A 320 -0.36 20.60 -18.94
N ASP A 321 -0.87 21.82 -19.13
CA ASP A 321 -2.30 22.06 -19.41
C ASP A 321 -2.78 21.29 -20.65
N ARG A 322 -1.96 21.26 -21.72
CA ARG A 322 -2.27 20.49 -22.93
C ARG A 322 -2.33 18.98 -22.66
N HIS A 323 -1.40 18.47 -21.86
CA HIS A 323 -1.36 17.05 -21.50
C HIS A 323 -2.47 16.67 -20.51
N LEU A 324 -2.82 17.56 -19.58
CA LEU A 324 -3.93 17.36 -18.66
C LEU A 324 -5.25 17.19 -19.42
N ILE A 325 -5.51 18.05 -20.43
CA ILE A 325 -6.68 17.90 -21.31
C ILE A 325 -6.66 16.52 -22.00
N SER A 326 -5.49 16.06 -22.45
CA SER A 326 -5.35 14.74 -23.08
C SER A 326 -5.69 13.59 -22.12
N VAL A 327 -5.24 13.67 -20.87
CA VAL A 327 -5.57 12.70 -19.81
C VAL A 327 -7.06 12.69 -19.53
N LEU A 328 -7.64 13.87 -19.32
CA LEU A 328 -9.09 14.02 -19.11
C LEU A 328 -9.91 13.52 -20.30
N SER A 329 -9.36 13.57 -21.52
CA SER A 329 -9.99 13.01 -22.73
C SER A 329 -9.73 11.51 -22.96
N GLY A 330 -9.02 10.83 -22.07
CA GLY A 330 -8.84 9.37 -22.14
C GLY A 330 -7.44 8.87 -22.50
N SER A 331 -6.46 9.74 -22.74
CA SER A 331 -5.08 9.34 -23.06
C SER A 331 -4.25 9.08 -21.80
N HIS A 332 -3.70 7.89 -21.65
CA HIS A 332 -2.94 7.51 -20.45
C HIS A 332 -1.68 6.72 -20.81
N ASP A 333 -1.10 6.98 -21.97
CA ASP A 333 0.10 6.29 -22.41
C ASP A 333 1.35 6.75 -21.64
N ASN A 334 2.43 5.99 -21.76
CA ASN A 334 3.69 6.28 -21.07
C ASN A 334 4.32 7.61 -21.50
N ALA A 335 4.05 8.09 -22.72
CA ALA A 335 4.61 9.35 -23.20
C ALA A 335 3.97 10.54 -22.48
N VAL A 336 2.64 10.51 -22.32
CA VAL A 336 1.91 11.53 -21.54
C VAL A 336 2.38 11.53 -20.08
N VAL A 337 2.52 10.35 -19.47
CA VAL A 337 3.04 10.23 -18.09
C VAL A 337 4.42 10.83 -17.96
N GLN A 338 5.32 10.55 -18.91
CA GLN A 338 6.68 11.07 -18.89
C GLN A 338 6.71 12.60 -18.94
N GLN A 339 5.86 13.22 -19.76
CA GLN A 339 5.75 14.69 -19.82
C GLN A 339 5.21 15.29 -18.52
N MET A 340 4.25 14.63 -17.87
CA MET A 340 3.77 15.07 -16.55
C MET A 340 4.84 14.94 -15.47
N ILE A 341 5.66 13.88 -15.49
CA ILE A 341 6.79 13.71 -14.57
C ILE A 341 7.81 14.84 -14.77
N GLU A 342 8.16 15.17 -16.02
CA GLU A 342 9.10 16.26 -16.32
C GLU A 342 8.59 17.62 -15.81
N HIS A 343 7.28 17.86 -15.88
CA HIS A 343 6.67 19.04 -15.27
C HIS A 343 6.75 19.00 -13.74
N LEU A 344 6.41 17.85 -13.14
CA LEU A 344 6.46 17.65 -11.69
C LEU A 344 7.88 17.83 -11.12
N GLU A 345 8.91 17.39 -11.83
CA GLU A 345 10.32 17.59 -11.46
C GLU A 345 10.67 19.08 -11.41
N LYS A 346 10.21 19.87 -12.38
CA LYS A 346 10.40 21.33 -12.37
C LYS A 346 9.65 21.96 -11.19
N LEU A 347 8.40 21.57 -10.94
CA LEU A 347 7.66 22.06 -9.79
C LEU A 347 8.37 21.69 -8.47
N ASP A 348 8.91 20.48 -8.35
CA ASP A 348 9.64 20.05 -7.16
C ASP A 348 10.95 20.81 -6.96
N GLN A 349 11.64 21.13 -8.05
CA GLN A 349 12.87 21.92 -8.01
C GLN A 349 12.63 23.39 -7.63
N TYR A 350 11.59 24.01 -8.20
CA TYR A 350 11.43 25.47 -8.15
C TYR A 350 10.31 25.97 -7.23
N ILE A 351 9.33 25.14 -6.86
CA ILE A 351 8.14 25.55 -6.09
C ILE A 351 8.11 24.92 -4.70
N LYS A 352 7.89 25.74 -3.67
CA LYS A 352 7.66 25.31 -2.30
C LYS A 352 6.22 24.81 -2.16
N ARG A 353 6.07 23.66 -1.50
CA ARG A 353 4.77 23.05 -1.19
C ARG A 353 4.14 23.71 0.05
N PRO A 354 2.81 23.69 0.17
CA PRO A 354 1.85 23.11 -0.76
C PRO A 354 1.49 24.05 -1.93
N TRP A 355 1.17 23.49 -3.11
CA TRP A 355 0.80 24.23 -4.32
C TRP A 355 -0.25 23.45 -5.12
N GLN A 356 -1.27 24.13 -5.64
CA GLN A 356 -2.42 23.47 -6.27
C GLN A 356 -2.04 22.72 -7.56
N GLU A 357 -1.28 23.34 -8.47
CA GLU A 357 -0.84 22.71 -9.72
C GLU A 357 0.03 21.47 -9.47
N TYR A 358 0.84 21.49 -8.40
CA TYR A 358 1.64 20.33 -8.00
C TYR A 358 0.74 19.15 -7.65
N ASN A 359 -0.30 19.38 -6.85
CA ASN A 359 -1.26 18.34 -6.51
C ASN A 359 -1.99 17.84 -7.75
N ASN A 360 -2.43 18.74 -8.63
CA ASN A 360 -3.11 18.37 -9.87
C ASN A 360 -2.23 17.51 -10.78
N CYS A 361 -0.94 17.85 -10.87
CA CYS A 361 0.03 17.07 -11.62
C CYS A 361 0.21 15.66 -11.02
N GLN A 362 0.36 15.56 -9.69
CA GLN A 362 0.42 14.26 -9.02
C GLN A 362 -0.85 13.43 -9.27
N GLU A 363 -2.04 14.00 -9.11
CA GLU A 363 -3.30 13.27 -9.33
C GLU A 363 -3.46 12.82 -10.78
N ALA A 364 -3.08 13.64 -11.76
CA ALA A 364 -3.11 13.25 -13.17
C ALA A 364 -2.17 12.05 -13.46
N ILE A 365 -0.95 12.06 -12.90
CA ILE A 365 -0.02 10.91 -13.00
C ILE A 365 -0.62 9.66 -12.36
N LYS A 366 -1.25 9.79 -11.18
CA LYS A 366 -1.90 8.66 -10.49
C LYS A 366 -3.02 8.06 -11.33
N GLN A 367 -3.83 8.88 -11.99
CA GLN A 367 -4.88 8.42 -12.90
C GLN A 367 -4.31 7.67 -14.11
N CYS A 368 -3.22 8.15 -14.70
CA CYS A 368 -2.52 7.42 -15.76
C CYS A 368 -2.05 6.04 -15.30
N TYR A 369 -1.38 5.96 -14.14
CA TYR A 369 -0.91 4.68 -13.62
C TYR A 369 -2.04 3.73 -13.19
N MET A 370 -3.20 4.24 -12.80
CA MET A 370 -4.39 3.41 -12.56
C MET A 370 -4.81 2.67 -13.82
N LYS A 371 -4.88 3.35 -14.98
CA LYS A 371 -5.26 2.70 -16.25
C LYS A 371 -4.20 1.71 -16.76
N LEU A 372 -2.92 1.93 -16.43
CA LEU A 372 -1.83 1.02 -16.78
C LEU A 372 -1.75 -0.22 -15.88
N GLY A 373 -2.36 -0.19 -14.69
CA GLY A 373 -2.40 -1.28 -13.73
C GLY A 373 -3.55 -2.27 -13.97
N ASN A 374 -4.12 -2.77 -12.89
CA ASN A 374 -5.39 -3.49 -12.93
C ASN A 374 -6.48 -2.56 -13.45
N TYR A 375 -6.98 -2.86 -14.63
CA TYR A 375 -8.00 -2.07 -15.29
C TYR A 375 -9.01 -3.01 -15.95
N TYR A 376 -10.28 -2.76 -15.67
CA TYR A 376 -11.39 -3.46 -16.31
C TYR A 376 -12.31 -2.45 -16.98
N GLU A 377 -12.55 -2.68 -18.27
CA GLU A 377 -13.52 -1.94 -19.07
C GLU A 377 -14.79 -2.79 -19.19
N SER A 378 -15.88 -2.34 -18.57
CA SER A 378 -17.17 -2.99 -18.77
C SER A 378 -17.60 -2.79 -20.22
N LYS A 379 -17.63 -3.87 -21.01
CA LYS A 379 -18.20 -3.85 -22.36
C LYS A 379 -19.73 -3.96 -22.40
N LEU A 380 -20.42 -3.72 -21.28
CA LEU A 380 -21.85 -3.99 -21.18
C LEU A 380 -22.59 -2.80 -20.54
N GLY A 381 -23.33 -2.09 -21.39
CA GLY A 381 -24.61 -1.49 -21.05
C GLY A 381 -25.71 -2.57 -21.09
N VAL A 382 -25.65 -3.52 -20.16
CA VAL A 382 -26.76 -4.43 -19.80
C VAL A 382 -26.75 -4.68 -18.30
#